data_AF-V7G979-F1
#
_entry.id   AF-V7G979-F1
#
_cell.length_a   1.000
_cell.length_b   1.000
_cell.length_c   1.000
_cell.angle_alpha   90.00
_cell.angle_beta   90.00
_cell.angle_gamma   90.00
#
_symmetry.space_group_name_H-M   'P 1'
#
loop_
_entity.id
_entity.type
_entity.pdbx_description
1 polymer ?
#
loop_
_entity_poly.entity_id
_entity_poly.type
_entity_poly.pdbx_seq_one_letter_code
_entity_poly.pdbx_strand_id
1 'polypeptide(L)'
;MKVTKKRISGKDDLITDIVERRYPEFIELCEGILDEFQDIDEDNPRKLRLAVRDAILSPSGTAVELSADQRTILMEAVDLQEKLYKKREYELKFMKNEDYFAKSSLEDAEKDRFQFFNEDRAIADFPYWSKMPTWSVAETVSLCLGKAPEIVNASSLSKLDKQSPFVYKYHQLCTIVQRAVDAGLLGDRPVNENPIEPQLFVEWAKTAEIEVASELESELRARRKVTQGHENRLTQLMNEKEDLARAVEHLKGQLAEKVLSQTERKTFLAIIKVMSESYRYNPATAKSDVTARIKSEMDLKRLPGSDNTTILNKLREAHDFVPKEKSKRSSDN
;
A
#
# COMPACT_ATOMS: atom_id res chain seq x y z
N MET A 1 -34.19 24.23 -36.88
CA MET A 1 -32.96 24.83 -37.46
C MET A 1 -32.01 23.74 -37.94
N LYS A 2 -31.53 23.79 -39.18
CA LYS A 2 -30.44 22.91 -39.65
C LYS A 2 -29.13 23.53 -39.19
N VAL A 3 -28.51 22.97 -38.14
CA VAL A 3 -27.18 23.39 -37.70
C VAL A 3 -26.16 22.92 -38.75
N THR A 4 -25.83 23.80 -39.68
CA THR A 4 -24.73 23.56 -40.60
C THR A 4 -23.43 23.68 -39.80
N LYS A 5 -22.60 22.62 -39.79
CA LYS A 5 -21.28 22.64 -39.14
C LYS A 5 -20.37 23.62 -39.88
N LYS A 6 -20.47 24.91 -39.58
CA LYS A 6 -19.55 25.93 -40.06
C LYS A 6 -18.17 25.61 -39.46
N ARG A 7 -17.13 25.63 -40.28
CA ARG A 7 -15.77 25.33 -39.86
C ARG A 7 -15.28 26.49 -39.00
N ILE A 8 -15.33 26.30 -37.67
CA ILE A 8 -14.85 27.24 -36.66
C ILE A 8 -13.34 27.43 -36.92
N SER A 9 -12.97 28.59 -37.45
CA SER A 9 -11.60 28.89 -37.90
C SER A 9 -10.93 29.92 -37.00
N GLY A 10 -11.68 30.68 -36.21
CA GLY A 10 -11.16 31.78 -35.40
C GLY A 10 -11.47 31.69 -33.91
N LYS A 11 -10.74 32.48 -33.13
CA LYS A 11 -11.02 32.74 -31.70
C LYS A 11 -12.44 33.26 -31.49
N ASP A 12 -12.93 34.07 -32.42
CA ASP A 12 -14.28 34.63 -32.37
C ASP A 12 -15.34 33.53 -32.47
N ASP A 13 -15.19 32.59 -33.40
CA ASP A 13 -16.09 31.43 -33.53
C ASP A 13 -16.09 30.56 -32.27
N LEU A 14 -14.94 30.40 -31.60
CA LEU A 14 -14.83 29.64 -30.34
C LEU A 14 -15.59 30.34 -29.21
N ILE A 15 -15.47 31.67 -29.11
CA ILE A 15 -16.14 32.45 -28.06
C ILE A 15 -17.65 32.45 -28.31
N THR A 16 -18.07 32.64 -29.55
CA THR A 16 -19.48 32.55 -29.97
C THR A 16 -20.06 31.18 -29.60
N ASP A 17 -19.43 30.07 -30.00
CA ASP A 17 -19.92 28.72 -29.67
C ASP A 17 -20.00 28.45 -28.15
N ILE A 18 -19.06 28.96 -27.34
CA ILE A 18 -19.12 28.82 -25.86
C ILE A 18 -20.32 29.61 -25.29
N VAL A 19 -20.54 30.83 -25.79
CA VAL A 19 -21.61 31.72 -25.27
C VAL A 19 -22.98 31.23 -25.70
N GLU A 20 -23.15 30.83 -26.96
CA GLU A 20 -24.40 30.28 -27.50
C GLU A 20 -24.83 29.02 -26.75
N ARG A 21 -23.88 28.15 -26.37
CA ARG A 21 -24.20 26.95 -25.57
C ARG A 21 -24.71 27.27 -24.19
N ARG A 22 -24.16 28.32 -23.56
CA ARG A 22 -24.52 28.70 -22.20
C ARG A 22 -25.79 29.55 -22.14
N TYR A 23 -26.03 30.32 -23.19
CA TYR A 23 -27.17 31.22 -23.34
C TYR A 23 -27.79 31.02 -24.74
N PRO A 24 -28.58 29.96 -24.96
CA PRO A 24 -29.12 29.65 -26.29
C PRO A 24 -30.05 30.73 -26.85
N GLU A 25 -30.73 31.47 -25.98
CA GLU A 25 -31.59 32.61 -26.34
C GLU A 25 -30.79 33.84 -26.80
N PHE A 26 -29.48 33.89 -26.54
CA PHE A 26 -28.63 35.05 -26.85
C PHE A 26 -28.66 35.42 -28.34
N ILE A 27 -28.64 34.43 -29.24
CA ILE A 27 -28.63 34.69 -30.69
C ILE A 27 -29.94 35.36 -31.12
N GLU A 28 -31.08 34.78 -30.73
CA GLU A 28 -32.40 35.29 -31.10
C GLU A 28 -32.62 36.71 -30.55
N LEU A 29 -32.15 36.97 -29.33
CA LEU A 29 -32.18 38.30 -28.73
C LEU A 29 -31.26 39.29 -29.44
N CYS A 30 -30.07 38.87 -29.86
CA CYS A 30 -29.16 39.72 -30.63
C CYS A 30 -29.71 40.03 -32.03
N GLU A 31 -30.27 39.05 -32.74
CA GLU A 31 -30.88 39.25 -34.07
C GLU A 31 -32.01 40.29 -34.01
N GLY A 32 -32.90 40.19 -33.01
CA GLY A 32 -33.97 41.17 -32.82
C GLY A 32 -33.48 42.60 -32.57
N ILE A 33 -32.33 42.76 -31.89
CA ILE A 33 -31.70 44.08 -31.70
C ILE A 33 -31.07 44.56 -33.01
N LEU A 34 -30.43 43.67 -33.77
CA LEU A 34 -29.68 44.02 -34.99
C LEU A 34 -30.58 44.46 -36.15
N ASP A 35 -31.80 43.92 -36.25
CA ASP A 35 -32.78 44.34 -37.25
C ASP A 35 -33.08 45.86 -37.19
N GLU A 36 -32.85 46.49 -36.04
CA GLU A 36 -33.03 47.94 -35.85
C GLU A 36 -31.84 48.78 -36.32
N PHE A 37 -30.66 48.17 -36.47
CA PHE A 37 -29.43 48.84 -36.83
C PHE A 37 -29.03 48.53 -38.29
N GLN A 38 -29.73 49.15 -39.24
CA GLN A 38 -29.52 48.94 -40.68
C GLN A 38 -28.12 49.31 -41.20
N ASP A 39 -27.31 50.03 -40.41
CA ASP A 39 -26.00 50.57 -40.82
C ASP A 39 -24.80 49.88 -40.14
N ILE A 40 -25.00 48.83 -39.35
CA ILE A 40 -23.88 48.15 -38.69
C ILE A 40 -23.21 47.17 -39.66
N ASP A 41 -21.93 47.39 -39.88
CA ASP A 41 -21.01 46.48 -40.59
C ASP A 41 -20.97 45.11 -39.89
N GLU A 42 -21.71 44.15 -40.43
CA GLU A 42 -21.85 42.78 -39.93
C GLU A 42 -20.50 42.03 -39.88
N ASP A 43 -19.50 42.45 -40.66
CA ASP A 43 -18.20 41.79 -40.73
C ASP A 43 -17.30 42.08 -39.51
N ASN A 44 -17.71 42.98 -38.61
CA ASN A 44 -16.95 43.31 -37.40
C ASN A 44 -17.66 42.88 -36.11
N PRO A 45 -17.40 41.66 -35.61
CA PRO A 45 -18.10 41.10 -34.44
C PRO A 45 -17.83 41.87 -33.15
N ARG A 46 -16.76 42.69 -33.10
CA ARG A 46 -16.47 43.58 -31.97
C ARG A 46 -17.33 44.83 -31.98
N LYS A 47 -17.59 45.43 -33.14
CA LYS A 47 -18.51 46.57 -33.26
C LYS A 47 -19.94 46.15 -32.92
N LEU A 48 -20.35 45.00 -33.42
CA LEU A 48 -21.67 44.41 -33.16
C LEU A 48 -21.92 44.23 -31.66
N ARG A 49 -20.92 43.73 -30.91
CA ARG A 49 -20.98 43.61 -29.44
C ARG A 49 -21.10 44.93 -28.71
N LEU A 50 -20.34 45.94 -29.12
CA LEU A 50 -20.41 47.26 -28.49
C LEU A 50 -21.78 47.89 -28.74
N ALA A 51 -22.33 47.75 -29.95
CA ALA A 51 -23.67 48.22 -30.27
C ALA A 51 -24.75 47.50 -29.45
N VAL A 52 -24.69 46.17 -29.33
CA VAL A 52 -25.61 45.40 -28.48
C VAL A 52 -25.51 45.85 -27.01
N ARG A 53 -24.28 46.01 -26.48
CA ARG A 53 -24.06 46.49 -25.11
C ARG A 53 -24.64 47.88 -24.88
N ASP A 54 -24.38 48.81 -25.80
CA ASP A 54 -24.86 50.19 -25.69
C ASP A 54 -26.40 50.24 -25.82
N ALA A 55 -26.99 49.39 -26.67
CA ALA A 55 -28.44 49.24 -26.78
C ALA A 55 -29.08 48.71 -25.48
N ILE A 56 -28.46 47.73 -24.82
CA ILE A 56 -28.93 47.19 -23.52
C ILE A 56 -28.86 48.26 -22.42
N LEU A 57 -27.81 49.07 -22.41
CA LEU A 57 -27.58 50.10 -21.40
C LEU A 57 -28.40 51.38 -21.64
N SER A 58 -28.93 51.58 -22.85
CA SER A 58 -29.70 52.77 -23.19
C SER A 58 -31.15 52.68 -22.69
N PRO A 59 -31.60 53.55 -21.77
CA PRO A 59 -32.97 53.55 -21.27
C PRO A 59 -34.00 54.07 -22.30
N SER A 60 -33.55 54.59 -23.44
CA SER A 60 -34.39 55.27 -24.44
C SER A 60 -34.45 54.60 -25.81
N GLY A 61 -33.74 53.47 -26.00
CA GLY A 61 -33.78 52.69 -27.24
C GLY A 61 -34.91 51.69 -27.25
N THR A 62 -35.38 51.30 -28.43
CA THR A 62 -36.44 50.34 -28.75
C THR A 62 -36.32 48.95 -28.09
N ALA A 63 -35.23 48.67 -27.37
CA ALA A 63 -35.11 47.64 -26.33
C ALA A 63 -36.17 47.71 -25.19
N VAL A 64 -37.14 48.62 -25.28
CA VAL A 64 -38.30 48.78 -24.37
C VAL A 64 -39.15 47.50 -24.28
N GLU A 65 -39.10 46.58 -25.24
CA GLU A 65 -39.88 45.33 -25.17
C GLU A 65 -39.14 44.15 -24.53
N LEU A 66 -37.83 44.26 -24.25
CA LEU A 66 -37.09 43.17 -23.59
C LEU A 66 -37.50 43.04 -22.12
N SER A 67 -37.87 41.82 -21.72
CA SER A 67 -38.15 41.49 -20.33
C SER A 67 -36.90 41.68 -19.45
N ALA A 68 -37.10 41.86 -18.14
CA ALA A 68 -36.00 41.98 -17.20
C ALA A 68 -35.06 40.76 -17.24
N ASP A 69 -35.61 39.57 -17.47
CA ASP A 69 -34.86 38.32 -17.59
C ASP A 69 -34.01 38.30 -18.86
N GLN A 70 -34.57 38.72 -20.01
CA GLN A 70 -33.84 38.82 -21.28
C GLN A 70 -32.67 39.80 -21.21
N ARG A 71 -32.89 40.96 -20.55
CA ARG A 71 -31.82 41.95 -20.31
C ARG A 71 -30.71 41.37 -19.45
N THR A 72 -31.06 40.58 -18.42
CA THR A 72 -30.09 39.92 -17.54
C THR A 72 -29.26 38.89 -18.33
N ILE A 73 -29.92 38.03 -19.12
CA ILE A 73 -29.25 37.04 -19.99
C ILE A 73 -28.27 37.72 -20.95
N LEU A 74 -28.70 38.79 -21.62
CA LEU A 74 -27.85 39.55 -22.53
C LEU A 74 -26.64 40.16 -21.84
N MET A 75 -26.82 40.79 -20.67
CA MET A 75 -25.71 41.35 -19.90
C MET A 75 -24.70 40.28 -19.48
N GLU A 76 -25.17 39.15 -18.96
CA GLU A 76 -24.29 38.05 -18.56
C GLU A 76 -23.53 37.45 -19.74
N ALA A 77 -24.18 37.30 -20.89
CA ALA A 77 -23.57 36.78 -22.10
C ALA A 77 -22.48 37.73 -22.65
N VAL A 78 -22.73 39.04 -22.65
CA VAL A 78 -21.74 40.07 -23.03
C VAL A 78 -20.56 40.07 -22.07
N ASP A 79 -20.81 40.02 -20.76
CA ASP A 79 -19.75 39.93 -19.74
C ASP A 79 -18.91 38.65 -19.89
N LEU A 80 -19.55 37.52 -20.20
CA LEU A 80 -18.87 36.27 -20.47
C LEU A 80 -18.01 36.38 -21.73
N GLN A 81 -18.54 36.94 -22.82
CA GLN A 81 -17.76 37.20 -24.04
C GLN A 81 -16.51 38.01 -23.73
N GLU A 82 -16.64 39.14 -23.02
CA GLU A 82 -15.48 39.97 -22.67
C GLU A 82 -14.43 39.21 -21.84
N LYS A 83 -14.87 38.38 -20.88
CA LYS A 83 -13.98 37.51 -20.10
C LYS A 83 -13.27 36.50 -21.01
N LEU A 84 -13.97 35.87 -21.94
CA LEU A 84 -13.41 34.90 -22.89
C LEU A 84 -12.43 35.56 -23.87
N TYR A 85 -12.65 36.82 -24.27
CA TYR A 85 -11.71 37.56 -25.11
C TYR A 85 -10.36 37.82 -24.44
N LYS A 86 -10.35 37.95 -23.12
CA LYS A 86 -9.11 38.10 -22.33
C LYS A 86 -8.33 36.79 -22.21
N LYS A 87 -8.99 35.64 -22.41
CA LYS A 87 -8.35 34.33 -22.39
C LYS A 87 -7.57 34.05 -23.68
N ARG A 88 -6.55 33.21 -23.56
CA ARG A 88 -5.77 32.73 -24.71
C ARG A 88 -6.55 31.66 -25.46
N GLU A 89 -6.27 31.48 -26.76
CA GLU A 89 -7.02 30.58 -27.61
C GLU A 89 -7.00 29.11 -27.14
N TYR A 90 -5.88 28.65 -26.57
CA TYR A 90 -5.79 27.29 -26.02
C TYR A 90 -6.68 27.08 -24.79
N GLU A 91 -6.86 28.11 -23.96
CA GLU A 91 -7.76 28.05 -22.79
C GLU A 91 -9.22 27.96 -23.25
N LEU A 92 -9.56 28.64 -24.35
CA LEU A 92 -10.89 28.57 -24.95
C LEU A 92 -11.15 27.19 -25.56
N LYS A 93 -10.16 26.61 -26.25
CA LYS A 93 -10.25 25.22 -26.75
C LYS A 93 -10.41 24.23 -25.60
N PHE A 94 -9.72 24.45 -24.48
CA PHE A 94 -9.87 23.63 -23.28
C PHE A 94 -11.28 23.73 -22.70
N MET A 95 -11.81 24.95 -22.50
CA MET A 95 -13.17 25.16 -21.98
C MET A 95 -14.26 24.56 -22.89
N LYS A 96 -14.11 24.71 -24.21
CA LYS A 96 -15.03 24.10 -25.17
C LYS A 96 -15.02 22.57 -25.08
N ASN A 97 -13.84 21.99 -24.85
CA ASN A 97 -13.71 20.56 -24.62
C ASN A 97 -14.31 20.18 -23.26
N GLU A 98 -14.15 20.99 -22.21
CA GLU A 98 -14.70 20.75 -20.87
C GLU A 98 -16.23 20.71 -20.88
N ASP A 99 -16.89 21.67 -21.55
CA ASP A 99 -18.35 21.65 -21.73
C ASP A 99 -18.80 20.49 -22.63
N TYR A 100 -18.00 20.14 -23.64
CA TYR A 100 -18.23 18.94 -24.45
C TYR A 100 -18.12 17.68 -23.60
N PHE A 101 -17.14 17.58 -22.71
CA PHE A 101 -17.00 16.47 -21.76
C PHE A 101 -18.17 16.42 -20.79
N ALA A 102 -18.65 17.55 -20.28
CA ALA A 102 -19.78 17.59 -19.35
C ALA A 102 -21.10 17.16 -20.01
N LYS A 103 -21.38 17.64 -21.24
CA LYS A 103 -22.62 17.30 -21.95
C LYS A 103 -22.55 15.89 -22.55
N SER A 104 -21.39 15.50 -23.10
CA SER A 104 -21.12 14.12 -23.50
C SER A 104 -21.33 13.22 -22.30
N SER A 105 -20.76 13.52 -21.12
CA SER A 105 -20.86 12.71 -19.91
C SER A 105 -22.29 12.34 -19.49
N LEU A 106 -23.31 13.16 -19.77
CA LEU A 106 -24.70 12.81 -19.46
C LEU A 106 -25.29 11.83 -20.47
N GLU A 107 -25.19 12.12 -21.77
CA GLU A 107 -25.65 11.22 -22.85
C GLU A 107 -24.89 9.89 -22.84
N ASP A 108 -23.62 9.96 -22.46
CA ASP A 108 -22.70 8.86 -22.32
C ASP A 108 -22.98 8.00 -21.09
N ALA A 109 -23.34 8.61 -19.97
CA ALA A 109 -23.84 7.89 -18.80
C ALA A 109 -25.16 7.17 -19.11
N GLU A 110 -26.02 7.74 -19.96
CA GLU A 110 -27.26 7.09 -20.40
C GLU A 110 -26.99 5.85 -21.26
N LYS A 111 -26.02 5.91 -22.18
CA LYS A 111 -25.60 4.74 -23.00
C LYS A 111 -25.06 3.60 -22.14
N ASP A 112 -24.33 3.96 -21.08
CA ASP A 112 -23.73 2.99 -20.17
C ASP A 112 -24.72 2.46 -19.12
N ARG A 113 -25.83 3.17 -18.87
CA ARG A 113 -26.78 2.88 -17.77
C ARG A 113 -27.28 1.44 -17.74
N PHE A 114 -27.51 0.83 -18.90
CA PHE A 114 -28.04 -0.53 -19.03
C PHE A 114 -26.98 -1.60 -19.34
N GLN A 115 -25.70 -1.24 -19.24
CA GLN A 115 -24.60 -2.17 -19.48
C GLN A 115 -24.33 -3.06 -18.27
N PHE A 116 -23.82 -4.27 -18.54
CA PHE A 116 -23.58 -5.30 -17.52
C PHE A 116 -22.64 -4.85 -16.39
N PHE A 117 -21.72 -3.92 -16.66
CA PHE A 117 -20.78 -3.40 -15.68
C PHE A 117 -21.42 -2.45 -14.65
N ASN A 118 -22.68 -2.07 -14.85
CA ASN A 118 -23.48 -1.29 -13.89
C ASN A 118 -24.44 -2.14 -13.05
N GLU A 119 -24.45 -3.45 -13.25
CA GLU A 119 -25.22 -4.37 -12.39
C GLU A 119 -24.52 -4.59 -11.04
N ASP A 120 -25.27 -4.89 -9.98
CA ASP A 120 -24.73 -5.11 -8.63
C ASP A 120 -23.66 -6.19 -8.57
N ARG A 121 -23.79 -7.25 -9.38
CA ARG A 121 -22.79 -8.32 -9.46
C ARG A 121 -21.43 -7.80 -9.94
N ALA A 122 -21.39 -6.72 -10.71
CA ALA A 122 -20.17 -6.14 -11.23
C ALA A 122 -19.43 -5.26 -10.21
N ILE A 123 -19.96 -5.08 -9.00
CA ILE A 123 -19.29 -4.35 -7.90
C ILE A 123 -18.18 -5.24 -7.32
N ALA A 124 -16.99 -4.66 -7.11
CA ALA A 124 -15.85 -5.40 -6.57
C ALA A 124 -16.04 -5.78 -5.08
N ASP A 125 -15.75 -7.04 -4.73
CA ASP A 125 -15.58 -7.47 -3.34
C ASP A 125 -14.20 -7.05 -2.83
N PHE A 126 -14.06 -5.80 -2.38
CA PHE A 126 -12.77 -5.29 -1.90
C PHE A 126 -12.19 -6.10 -0.72
N PRO A 127 -12.97 -6.59 0.28
CA PRO A 127 -12.46 -7.50 1.30
C PRO A 127 -11.82 -8.79 0.77
N TYR A 128 -12.29 -9.31 -0.37
CA TYR A 128 -11.65 -10.44 -1.06
C TYR A 128 -10.39 -9.99 -1.81
N TRP A 129 -10.51 -8.98 -2.67
CA TRP A 129 -9.41 -8.54 -3.53
C TRP A 129 -8.25 -7.90 -2.77
N SER A 130 -8.53 -7.28 -1.63
CA SER A 130 -7.51 -6.72 -0.74
C SER A 130 -6.64 -7.80 -0.11
N LYS A 131 -7.07 -9.07 -0.07
CA LYS A 131 -6.30 -10.23 0.42
C LYS A 131 -5.40 -10.86 -0.64
N MET A 132 -5.61 -10.54 -1.92
CA MET A 132 -4.73 -11.04 -2.97
C MET A 132 -3.32 -10.47 -2.79
N PRO A 133 -2.27 -11.29 -2.94
CA PRO A 133 -0.90 -10.80 -2.82
C PRO A 133 -0.53 -9.88 -3.99
N THR A 134 -1.12 -10.13 -5.16
CA THR A 134 -0.77 -9.49 -6.42
C THR A 134 -1.98 -9.39 -7.34
N TRP A 135 -1.97 -8.41 -8.24
CA TRP A 135 -2.98 -8.22 -9.28
C TRP A 135 -2.32 -8.15 -10.66
N SER A 136 -3.06 -8.56 -11.69
CA SER A 136 -2.75 -8.23 -13.08
C SER A 136 -3.11 -6.78 -13.41
N VAL A 137 -2.63 -6.27 -14.54
CA VAL A 137 -3.00 -4.93 -15.05
C VAL A 137 -4.52 -4.80 -15.22
N ALA A 138 -5.17 -5.82 -15.79
CA ALA A 138 -6.61 -5.79 -16.01
C ALA A 138 -7.40 -5.76 -14.70
N GLU A 139 -7.02 -6.60 -13.73
CA GLU A 139 -7.65 -6.61 -12.39
C GLU A 139 -7.45 -5.28 -11.68
N THR A 140 -6.24 -4.74 -11.72
CA THR A 140 -5.88 -3.45 -11.12
C THR A 140 -6.79 -2.32 -11.63
N VAL A 141 -6.98 -2.26 -12.96
CA VAL A 141 -7.84 -1.24 -13.58
C VAL A 141 -9.31 -1.46 -13.24
N SER A 142 -9.80 -2.70 -13.26
CA SER A 142 -11.17 -3.03 -12.85
C SER A 142 -11.44 -2.60 -11.41
N LEU A 143 -10.52 -2.94 -10.48
CA LEU A 143 -10.63 -2.59 -9.06
C LEU A 143 -10.52 -1.06 -8.83
N CYS A 144 -9.64 -0.37 -9.56
CA CYS A 144 -9.53 1.09 -9.55
C CYS A 144 -10.87 1.76 -9.93
N LEU A 145 -11.59 1.18 -10.89
CA LEU A 145 -12.92 1.62 -11.31
C LEU A 145 -14.07 1.07 -10.42
N GLY A 146 -13.73 0.38 -9.33
CA GLY A 146 -14.69 -0.21 -8.40
C GLY A 146 -15.48 -1.39 -8.95
N LYS A 147 -14.94 -2.08 -9.95
CA LYS A 147 -15.60 -3.20 -10.63
C LYS A 147 -14.93 -4.53 -10.36
N ALA A 148 -15.73 -5.59 -10.27
CA ALA A 148 -15.29 -6.97 -10.10
C ALA A 148 -14.53 -7.44 -11.35
N PRO A 149 -13.22 -7.78 -11.25
CA PRO A 149 -12.41 -8.21 -12.40
C PRO A 149 -12.93 -9.46 -13.13
N GLU A 150 -13.59 -10.37 -12.41
CA GLU A 150 -14.17 -11.59 -12.99
C GLU A 150 -15.27 -11.29 -14.01
N ILE A 151 -15.98 -10.18 -13.82
CA ILE A 151 -17.12 -9.77 -14.65
C ILE A 151 -16.69 -8.68 -15.63
N VAL A 152 -15.99 -7.67 -15.14
CA VAL A 152 -15.53 -6.52 -15.92
C VAL A 152 -14.04 -6.69 -16.21
N ASN A 153 -13.72 -7.21 -17.40
CA ASN A 153 -12.37 -7.42 -17.88
C ASN A 153 -12.28 -7.12 -19.38
N ALA A 154 -11.07 -7.07 -19.92
CA ALA A 154 -10.83 -6.77 -21.34
C ALA A 154 -11.64 -7.68 -22.29
N SER A 155 -11.82 -8.96 -21.94
CA SER A 155 -12.57 -9.92 -22.75
C SER A 155 -14.07 -9.62 -22.75
N SER A 156 -14.66 -9.32 -21.59
CA SER A 156 -16.08 -8.97 -21.51
C SER A 156 -16.39 -7.62 -22.16
N LEU A 157 -15.47 -6.64 -22.04
CA LEU A 157 -15.60 -5.31 -22.62
C LEU A 157 -15.34 -5.29 -24.14
N SER A 158 -14.58 -6.25 -24.69
CA SER A 158 -14.29 -6.32 -26.14
C SER A 158 -15.53 -6.47 -27.02
N LYS A 159 -16.64 -6.94 -26.45
CA LYS A 159 -17.94 -7.09 -27.13
C LYS A 159 -18.70 -5.78 -27.27
N LEU A 160 -18.35 -4.78 -26.47
CA LEU A 160 -18.97 -3.47 -26.49
C LEU A 160 -18.27 -2.56 -27.50
N ASP A 161 -19.04 -1.67 -28.11
CA ASP A 161 -18.47 -0.68 -29.01
C ASP A 161 -17.56 0.28 -28.23
N LYS A 162 -16.49 0.76 -28.87
CA LYS A 162 -15.57 1.77 -28.33
C LYS A 162 -16.25 3.12 -28.05
N GLN A 163 -17.55 3.22 -28.36
CA GLN A 163 -18.41 4.35 -28.04
C GLN A 163 -18.80 4.40 -26.56
N SER A 164 -18.62 3.32 -25.78
CA SER A 164 -18.84 3.38 -24.33
C SER A 164 -17.71 4.17 -23.64
N PRO A 165 -18.02 5.26 -22.94
CA PRO A 165 -17.05 6.05 -22.18
C PRO A 165 -16.38 5.25 -21.08
N PHE A 166 -17.12 4.36 -20.41
CA PHE A 166 -16.55 3.45 -19.43
C PHE A 166 -15.47 2.55 -20.07
N VAL A 167 -15.77 1.95 -21.23
CA VAL A 167 -14.81 1.11 -21.98
C VAL A 167 -13.58 1.92 -22.42
N TYR A 168 -13.78 3.16 -22.88
CA TYR A 168 -12.69 4.05 -23.24
C TYR A 168 -11.79 4.36 -22.03
N LYS A 169 -12.38 4.75 -20.89
CA LYS A 169 -11.65 5.01 -19.64
C LYS A 169 -10.89 3.77 -19.16
N TYR A 170 -11.51 2.60 -19.25
CA TYR A 170 -10.87 1.31 -18.93
C TYR A 170 -9.60 1.09 -19.75
N HIS A 171 -9.67 1.22 -21.08
CA HIS A 171 -8.50 1.02 -21.95
C HIS A 171 -7.41 2.08 -21.73
N GLN A 172 -7.80 3.33 -21.48
CA GLN A 172 -6.87 4.40 -21.16
C GLN A 172 -6.09 4.05 -19.87
N LEU A 173 -6.79 3.65 -18.82
CA LEU A 173 -6.15 3.23 -17.56
C LEU A 173 -5.27 1.99 -17.75
N CYS A 174 -5.71 0.98 -18.52
CA CYS A 174 -4.86 -0.18 -18.84
C CYS A 174 -3.55 0.26 -19.50
N THR A 175 -3.61 1.22 -20.42
CA THR A 175 -2.42 1.74 -21.10
C THR A 175 -1.48 2.47 -20.13
N ILE A 176 -2.03 3.29 -19.23
CA ILE A 176 -1.24 4.02 -18.24
C ILE A 176 -0.58 3.06 -17.25
N VAL A 177 -1.36 2.11 -16.70
CA VAL A 177 -0.86 1.11 -15.75
C VAL A 177 0.18 0.20 -16.40
N GLN A 178 -0.06 -0.27 -17.63
CA GLN A 178 0.91 -1.08 -18.38
C GLN A 178 2.23 -0.32 -18.58
N ARG A 179 2.18 0.97 -18.95
CA ARG A 179 3.41 1.78 -19.09
C ARG A 179 4.14 1.97 -17.78
N ALA A 180 3.43 2.12 -16.66
CA ALA A 180 4.05 2.21 -15.35
C ALA A 180 4.73 0.89 -14.94
N VAL A 181 4.10 -0.24 -15.27
CA VAL A 181 4.67 -1.57 -15.15
C VAL A 181 5.93 -1.71 -16.01
N ASP A 182 5.86 -1.33 -17.29
CA ASP A 182 7.00 -1.41 -18.23
C ASP A 182 8.18 -0.51 -17.79
N ALA A 183 7.88 0.56 -17.05
CA ALA A 183 8.87 1.47 -16.46
C ALA A 183 9.43 1.00 -15.10
N GLY A 184 8.97 -0.13 -14.56
CA GLY A 184 9.40 -0.67 -13.26
C GLY A 184 8.82 0.09 -12.05
N LEU A 185 7.85 0.98 -12.24
CA LEU A 185 7.27 1.78 -11.14
C LEU A 185 6.36 0.94 -10.23
N LEU A 186 5.86 -0.18 -10.75
CA LEU A 186 4.92 -1.07 -10.07
C LEU A 186 5.55 -2.42 -9.71
N GLY A 187 6.89 -2.48 -9.66
CA GLY A 187 7.68 -3.62 -9.20
C GLY A 187 8.75 -4.06 -10.21
N ASP A 188 9.80 -4.71 -9.71
CA ASP A 188 10.98 -5.12 -10.48
C ASP A 188 10.91 -6.57 -11.01
N ARG A 189 9.74 -7.21 -10.95
CA ARG A 189 9.60 -8.63 -11.35
C ARG A 189 9.61 -8.78 -12.88
N PRO A 190 10.07 -9.93 -13.40
CA PRO A 190 10.20 -10.15 -14.83
C PRO A 190 8.85 -10.08 -15.58
N VAL A 191 8.94 -9.48 -16.77
CA VAL A 191 7.85 -8.99 -17.64
C VAL A 191 6.71 -9.97 -17.92
N ASN A 192 6.97 -11.28 -17.83
CA ASN A 192 6.04 -12.30 -18.34
C ASN A 192 4.82 -12.54 -17.44
N GLU A 193 4.83 -12.08 -16.19
CA GLU A 193 3.67 -12.19 -15.30
C GLU A 193 3.31 -10.88 -14.59
N ASN A 194 4.24 -9.91 -14.57
CA ASN A 194 4.16 -8.58 -13.91
C ASN A 194 3.07 -8.45 -12.84
N PRO A 195 3.18 -9.23 -11.76
CA PRO A 195 2.20 -9.17 -10.68
C PRO A 195 2.38 -7.85 -9.93
N ILE A 196 1.36 -6.99 -9.99
CA ILE A 196 1.33 -5.68 -9.35
C ILE A 196 1.00 -5.88 -7.87
N GLU A 197 1.84 -5.35 -6.98
CA GLU A 197 1.54 -5.35 -5.55
C GLU A 197 0.46 -4.29 -5.22
N PRO A 198 -0.64 -4.66 -4.55
CA PRO A 198 -1.75 -3.74 -4.26
C PRO A 198 -1.35 -2.46 -3.55
N GLN A 199 -0.43 -2.54 -2.58
CA GLN A 199 0.00 -1.39 -1.80
C GLN A 199 0.82 -0.42 -2.65
N LEU A 200 1.76 -0.96 -3.43
CA LEU A 200 2.60 -0.18 -4.33
C LEU A 200 1.74 0.54 -5.39
N PHE A 201 0.72 -0.14 -5.92
CA PHE A 201 -0.23 0.47 -6.84
C PHE A 201 -0.97 1.67 -6.23
N VAL A 202 -1.52 1.55 -5.01
CA VAL A 202 -2.26 2.66 -4.38
C VAL A 202 -1.35 3.85 -4.12
N GLU A 203 -0.10 3.63 -3.72
CA GLU A 203 0.88 4.71 -3.50
C GLU A 203 1.27 5.39 -4.82
N TRP A 204 1.49 4.61 -5.89
CA TRP A 204 1.74 5.13 -7.22
C TRP A 204 0.53 5.89 -7.80
N ALA A 205 -0.68 5.34 -7.67
CA ALA A 205 -1.91 5.93 -8.20
C ALA A 205 -2.17 7.32 -7.61
N LYS A 206 -1.89 7.52 -6.31
CA LYS A 206 -1.95 8.84 -5.66
C LYS A 206 -0.97 9.84 -6.25
N THR A 207 0.25 9.39 -6.56
CA THR A 207 1.28 10.22 -7.18
C THR A 207 0.93 10.57 -8.62
N ALA A 208 0.24 9.65 -9.32
CA ALA A 208 -0.25 9.83 -10.68
C ALA A 208 -1.62 10.54 -10.77
N GLU A 209 -2.18 10.98 -9.64
CA GLU A 209 -3.51 11.61 -9.54
C GLU A 209 -4.64 10.74 -10.13
N ILE A 210 -4.50 9.41 -10.03
CA ILE A 210 -5.52 8.45 -10.44
C ILE A 210 -6.43 8.18 -9.25
N GLU A 211 -7.73 8.39 -9.43
CA GLU A 211 -8.74 8.09 -8.42
C GLU A 211 -8.84 6.58 -8.18
N VAL A 212 -8.68 6.18 -6.92
CA VAL A 212 -8.88 4.81 -6.45
C VAL A 212 -10.10 4.79 -5.55
N ALA A 213 -10.92 3.74 -5.66
CA ALA A 213 -12.06 3.54 -4.77
C ALA A 213 -11.64 3.62 -3.29
N SER A 214 -12.27 4.51 -2.53
CA SER A 214 -11.92 4.77 -1.12
C SER A 214 -12.07 3.53 -0.23
N GLU A 215 -13.02 2.66 -0.56
CA GLU A 215 -13.22 1.36 0.09
C GLU A 215 -12.03 0.41 -0.14
N LEU A 216 -11.49 0.35 -1.36
CA LEU A 216 -10.30 -0.45 -1.65
C LEU A 216 -9.09 0.07 -0.84
N GLU A 217 -8.92 1.39 -0.77
CA GLU A 217 -7.86 1.98 0.03
C GLU A 217 -7.99 1.65 1.52
N SER A 218 -9.21 1.69 2.06
CA SER A 218 -9.45 1.43 3.48
C SER A 218 -9.14 -0.03 3.84
N GLU A 219 -9.57 -0.97 3.00
CA GLU A 219 -9.29 -2.40 3.14
C GLU A 219 -7.79 -2.72 3.06
N LEU A 220 -7.08 -2.13 2.10
CA LEU A 220 -5.63 -2.30 1.99
C LEU A 220 -4.87 -1.71 3.18
N ARG A 221 -5.30 -0.55 3.71
CA ARG A 221 -4.73 0.02 4.94
C ARG A 221 -4.98 -0.87 6.15
N ALA A 222 -6.19 -1.44 6.27
CA ALA A 222 -6.51 -2.37 7.36
C ALA A 222 -5.61 -3.60 7.31
N ARG A 223 -5.43 -4.20 6.12
CA ARG A 223 -4.52 -5.34 5.92
C ARG A 223 -3.06 -5.01 6.21
N ARG A 224 -2.59 -3.83 5.79
CA ARG A 224 -1.22 -3.38 6.06
C ARG A 224 -0.93 -3.33 7.55
N LYS A 225 -1.86 -2.81 8.37
CA LYS A 225 -1.71 -2.79 9.84
C LYS A 225 -1.56 -4.19 10.44
N VAL A 226 -2.36 -5.15 9.96
CA VAL A 226 -2.27 -6.55 10.41
C VAL A 226 -0.92 -7.16 10.04
N THR A 227 -0.50 -6.97 8.79
CA THR A 227 0.77 -7.52 8.27
C THR A 227 1.96 -6.92 9.00
N GLN A 228 1.98 -5.59 9.18
CA GLN A 228 3.01 -4.89 9.94
C GLN A 228 3.06 -5.35 11.41
N GLY A 229 1.91 -5.63 12.02
CA GLY A 229 1.84 -6.22 13.36
C GLY A 229 2.51 -7.59 13.44
N HIS A 230 2.28 -8.44 12.43
CA HIS A 230 2.93 -9.76 12.34
C HIS A 230 4.43 -9.64 12.09
N GLU A 231 4.88 -8.76 11.20
CA GLU A 231 6.30 -8.52 10.92
C GLU A 231 7.05 -8.00 12.15
N ASN A 232 6.45 -7.06 12.89
CA ASN A 232 7.00 -6.57 14.15
C ASN A 232 7.12 -7.70 15.18
N ARG A 233 6.11 -8.57 15.28
CA ARG A 233 6.14 -9.73 16.18
C ARG A 233 7.20 -10.74 15.77
N LEU A 234 7.38 -10.98 14.48
CA LEU A 234 8.39 -11.89 13.96
C LEU A 234 9.79 -11.35 14.26
N THR A 235 10.02 -10.05 14.04
CA THR A 235 11.27 -9.37 14.38
C THR A 235 11.57 -9.47 15.88
N GLN A 236 10.56 -9.24 16.74
CA GLN A 236 10.71 -9.41 18.18
C GLN A 236 11.11 -10.84 18.57
N LEU A 237 10.44 -11.85 18.01
CA LEU A 237 10.76 -13.25 18.28
C LEU A 237 12.17 -13.64 17.80
N MET A 238 12.65 -13.05 16.70
CA MET A 238 14.02 -13.26 16.23
C MET A 238 15.05 -12.69 17.21
N ASN A 239 14.81 -11.48 17.72
CA ASN A 239 15.67 -10.86 18.73
C ASN A 239 15.66 -11.66 20.05
N GLU A 240 14.49 -12.09 20.53
CA GLU A 240 14.36 -12.93 21.72
C GLU A 240 15.11 -14.25 21.56
N LYS A 241 15.03 -14.87 20.38
CA LYS A 241 15.78 -16.10 20.07
C LYS A 241 17.29 -15.86 20.12
N GLU A 242 17.77 -14.73 19.63
CA GLU A 242 19.19 -14.37 19.68
C GLU A 242 19.68 -14.10 21.10
N ASP A 243 18.89 -13.38 21.91
CA ASP A 243 19.18 -13.14 23.32
C ASP A 243 19.25 -14.45 24.12
N LEU A 244 18.29 -15.37 23.90
CA LEU A 244 18.30 -16.69 24.51
C LEU A 244 19.52 -17.51 24.07
N ALA A 245 19.90 -17.45 22.79
CA ALA A 245 21.09 -18.13 22.30
C ALA A 245 22.37 -17.62 22.99
N ARG A 246 22.49 -16.30 23.16
CA ARG A 246 23.60 -15.68 23.91
C ARG A 246 23.60 -16.09 25.39
N ALA A 247 22.44 -16.13 26.04
CA ALA A 247 22.32 -16.57 27.42
C ALA A 247 22.72 -18.04 27.61
N VAL A 248 22.30 -18.92 26.70
CA VAL A 248 22.70 -20.34 26.71
C VAL A 248 24.21 -20.48 26.56
N GLU A 249 24.83 -19.72 25.66
CA GLU A 249 26.29 -19.79 25.47
C GLU A 249 27.05 -19.28 26.69
N HIS A 250 26.58 -18.19 27.31
CA HIS A 250 27.16 -17.68 28.56
C HIS A 250 27.07 -18.71 29.70
N LEU A 251 25.90 -19.34 29.89
CA LEU A 251 25.72 -20.37 30.92
C LEU A 251 26.57 -21.62 30.65
N LYS A 252 26.74 -22.01 29.39
CA LYS A 252 27.68 -23.08 29.00
C LYS A 252 29.11 -22.73 29.36
N GLY A 253 29.53 -21.49 29.12
CA GLY A 253 30.86 -20.99 29.53
C GLY A 253 31.06 -21.05 31.04
N GLN A 254 30.10 -20.55 31.82
CA GLN A 254 30.14 -20.63 33.29
C GLN A 254 30.15 -22.08 33.81
N LEU A 255 29.42 -22.97 33.15
CA LEU A 255 29.41 -24.39 33.50
C LEU A 255 30.77 -25.03 33.19
N ALA A 256 31.38 -24.71 32.06
CA ALA A 256 32.71 -25.21 31.69
C ALA A 256 33.78 -24.74 32.69
N GLU A 257 33.70 -23.51 33.19
CA GLU A 257 34.61 -22.97 34.21
C GLU A 257 34.42 -23.64 35.60
N LYS A 258 33.17 -24.00 35.95
CA LYS A 258 32.85 -24.68 37.23
C LYS A 258 33.15 -26.18 37.23
N VAL A 259 33.32 -26.80 36.07
CA VAL A 259 33.76 -28.20 36.00
C VAL A 259 35.24 -28.23 36.39
N LEU A 260 35.53 -28.76 37.59
CA LEU A 260 36.90 -29.04 38.06
C LEU A 260 37.74 -29.56 36.90
N SER A 261 38.87 -28.90 36.63
CA SER A 261 39.79 -29.38 35.60
C SER A 261 40.15 -30.84 35.88
N GLN A 262 40.49 -31.61 34.84
CA GLN A 262 40.87 -33.01 35.05
C GLN A 262 41.99 -33.14 36.10
N THR A 263 42.92 -32.19 36.15
CA THR A 263 43.98 -32.16 37.16
C THR A 263 43.44 -31.92 38.56
N GLU A 264 42.57 -30.93 38.76
CA GLU A 264 41.97 -30.65 40.07
C GLU A 264 41.08 -31.81 40.54
N ARG A 265 40.30 -32.42 39.64
CA ARG A 265 39.51 -33.62 39.97
C ARG A 265 40.42 -34.76 40.40
N LYS A 266 41.54 -34.99 39.72
CA LYS A 266 42.54 -36.01 40.10
C LYS A 266 43.16 -35.71 41.47
N THR A 267 43.56 -34.47 41.72
CA THR A 267 44.10 -34.02 43.02
C THR A 267 43.07 -34.21 44.13
N PHE A 268 41.81 -33.84 43.88
CA PHE A 268 40.72 -33.99 44.82
C PHE A 268 40.44 -35.46 45.15
N LEU A 269 40.38 -36.33 44.13
CA LEU A 269 40.21 -37.77 44.33
C LEU A 269 41.41 -38.39 45.08
N ALA A 270 42.64 -37.94 44.81
CA ALA A 270 43.82 -38.37 45.54
C ALA A 270 43.76 -37.98 47.03
N ILE A 271 43.34 -36.76 47.35
CA ILE A 271 43.13 -36.30 48.74
C ILE A 271 42.05 -37.13 49.42
N ILE A 272 40.90 -37.34 48.76
CA ILE A 272 39.82 -38.20 49.29
C ILE A 272 40.33 -39.60 49.60
N LYS A 273 41.14 -40.18 48.70
CA LYS A 273 41.70 -41.51 48.94
C LYS A 273 42.55 -41.55 50.21
N VAL A 274 43.51 -40.65 50.34
CA VAL A 274 44.40 -40.60 51.52
C VAL A 274 43.60 -40.43 52.82
N MET A 275 42.58 -39.55 52.79
CA MET A 275 41.68 -39.39 53.93
C MET A 275 40.89 -40.67 54.21
N SER A 276 40.36 -41.34 53.19
CA SER A 276 39.55 -42.56 53.35
C SER A 276 40.31 -43.70 54.05
N GLU A 277 41.62 -43.81 53.82
CA GLU A 277 42.49 -44.78 54.48
C GLU A 277 42.58 -44.50 55.99
N SER A 278 42.56 -43.21 56.39
CA SER A 278 42.59 -42.80 57.80
C SER A 278 41.30 -43.16 58.53
N TYR A 279 40.17 -43.14 57.83
CA TYR A 279 38.88 -43.63 58.34
C TYR A 279 38.71 -45.15 58.22
N ARG A 280 39.72 -45.88 57.71
CA ARG A 280 39.67 -47.33 57.47
C ARG A 280 38.52 -47.74 56.55
N TYR A 281 38.21 -46.91 55.56
CA TYR A 281 37.22 -47.25 54.53
C TYR A 281 37.65 -48.49 53.76
N ASN A 282 36.73 -49.44 53.57
CA ASN A 282 36.93 -50.63 52.76
C ASN A 282 35.88 -50.67 51.64
N PRO A 283 36.27 -50.61 50.35
CA PRO A 283 35.32 -50.61 49.24
C PRO A 283 34.57 -51.95 49.08
N ALA A 284 35.09 -53.05 49.63
CA ALA A 284 34.48 -54.37 49.53
C ALA A 284 33.28 -54.56 50.49
N THR A 285 33.10 -53.70 51.49
CA THR A 285 31.98 -53.81 52.42
C THR A 285 30.76 -53.07 51.89
N ALA A 286 29.66 -53.79 51.68
CA ALA A 286 28.44 -53.23 51.11
C ALA A 286 27.78 -52.13 51.97
N LYS A 287 28.05 -52.14 53.29
CA LYS A 287 27.55 -51.15 54.26
C LYS A 287 28.70 -50.69 55.15
N SER A 288 29.40 -49.65 54.73
CA SER A 288 30.43 -49.01 55.55
C SER A 288 29.78 -47.93 56.42
N ASP A 289 29.96 -48.02 57.74
CA ASP A 289 29.57 -46.99 58.72
C ASP A 289 30.38 -45.69 58.55
N VAL A 290 31.52 -45.77 57.85
CA VAL A 290 32.42 -44.64 57.56
C VAL A 290 31.70 -43.48 56.89
N THR A 291 30.74 -43.73 55.99
CA THR A 291 30.00 -42.64 55.32
C THR A 291 29.15 -41.84 56.31
N ALA A 292 28.51 -42.52 57.27
CA ALA A 292 27.72 -41.86 58.30
C ALA A 292 28.62 -41.06 59.26
N ARG A 293 29.79 -41.61 59.62
CA ARG A 293 30.78 -40.93 60.47
C ARG A 293 31.35 -39.67 59.82
N ILE A 294 31.77 -39.75 58.55
CA ILE A 294 32.24 -38.60 57.77
C ILE A 294 31.16 -37.52 57.72
N LYS A 295 29.91 -37.91 57.45
CA LYS A 295 28.79 -36.97 57.43
C LYS A 295 28.59 -36.27 58.77
N SER A 296 28.58 -37.02 59.87
CA SER A 296 28.46 -36.44 61.22
C SER A 296 29.60 -35.47 61.54
N GLU A 297 30.83 -35.76 61.13
CA GLU A 297 31.96 -34.84 61.30
C GLU A 297 31.86 -33.58 60.43
N MET A 298 31.36 -33.71 59.20
CA MET A 298 31.08 -32.55 58.32
C MET A 298 30.00 -31.65 58.92
N ASP A 299 28.91 -32.24 59.40
CA ASP A 299 27.81 -31.53 60.05
C ASP A 299 28.29 -30.80 61.33
N LEU A 300 29.12 -31.48 62.14
CA LEU A 300 29.74 -30.91 63.34
C LEU A 300 30.61 -29.69 63.02
N LYS A 301 31.35 -29.73 61.90
CA LYS A 301 32.19 -28.63 61.41
C LYS A 301 31.43 -27.58 60.59
N ARG A 302 30.11 -27.72 60.44
CA ARG A 302 29.25 -26.84 59.63
C ARG A 302 29.70 -26.73 58.17
N LEU A 303 30.29 -27.79 57.63
CA LEU A 303 30.59 -27.87 56.20
C LEU A 303 29.30 -28.17 55.43
N PRO A 304 29.13 -27.67 54.19
CA PRO A 304 27.97 -27.99 53.37
C PRO A 304 27.84 -29.52 53.22
N GLY A 305 26.75 -30.07 53.75
CA GLY A 305 26.56 -31.52 53.85
C GLY A 305 26.29 -32.15 52.50
N SER A 306 27.00 -33.24 52.20
CA SER A 306 26.63 -34.18 51.13
C SER A 306 25.81 -35.33 51.72
N ASP A 307 24.93 -35.93 50.93
CA ASP A 307 24.22 -37.14 51.38
C ASP A 307 25.18 -38.35 51.44
N ASN A 308 24.81 -39.37 52.22
CA ASN A 308 25.65 -40.56 52.39
C ASN A 308 25.95 -41.25 51.06
N THR A 309 25.01 -41.19 50.11
CA THR A 309 25.14 -41.75 48.76
C THR A 309 26.22 -41.05 47.96
N THR A 310 26.26 -39.71 47.98
CA THR A 310 27.30 -38.92 47.29
C THR A 310 28.67 -39.18 47.91
N ILE A 311 28.77 -39.21 49.24
CA ILE A 311 30.02 -39.53 49.94
C ILE A 311 30.51 -40.93 49.53
N LEU A 312 29.64 -41.94 49.53
CA LEU A 312 29.98 -43.31 49.13
C LEU A 312 30.48 -43.37 47.68
N ASN A 313 29.78 -42.71 46.76
CA ASN A 313 30.16 -42.68 45.34
C ASN A 313 31.53 -42.02 45.15
N LYS A 314 31.84 -40.94 45.89
CA LYS A 314 33.14 -40.27 45.81
C LYS A 314 34.27 -41.08 46.43
N LEU A 315 34.01 -41.83 47.50
CA LEU A 315 34.99 -42.76 48.08
C LEU A 315 35.31 -43.91 47.11
N ARG A 316 34.30 -44.47 46.43
CA ARG A 316 34.51 -45.48 45.38
C ARG A 316 35.30 -44.92 44.20
N GLU A 317 34.88 -43.76 43.70
CA GLU A 317 35.57 -43.07 42.60
C GLU A 317 37.04 -42.80 42.94
N ALA A 318 37.34 -42.38 44.17
CA ALA A 318 38.70 -42.12 44.64
C ALA A 318 39.53 -43.41 44.81
N HIS A 319 38.90 -44.51 45.25
CA HIS A 319 39.54 -45.82 45.34
C HIS A 319 39.91 -46.37 43.96
N ASP A 320 39.01 -46.24 42.97
CA ASP A 320 39.23 -46.73 41.61
C ASP A 320 40.24 -45.87 40.84
N PHE A 321 40.44 -44.61 41.26
CA PHE A 321 41.35 -43.66 40.63
C PHE A 321 42.84 -43.99 40.82
N VAL A 322 43.20 -44.89 41.74
CA VAL A 322 44.60 -45.22 42.04
C VAL A 322 45.31 -45.63 40.75
N PRO A 323 46.36 -44.87 40.33
CA PRO A 323 47.20 -45.34 39.25
C PRO A 323 47.72 -46.69 39.70
N LYS A 324 47.36 -47.77 38.98
CA LYS A 324 47.96 -49.09 39.18
C LYS A 324 49.45 -48.84 39.12
N GLU A 325 50.11 -48.77 40.28
CA GLU A 325 51.54 -48.54 40.35
C GLU A 325 52.11 -49.57 39.39
N LYS A 326 52.81 -49.09 38.36
CA LYS A 326 53.49 -50.00 37.44
C LYS A 326 54.40 -50.80 38.34
N SER A 327 54.00 -52.03 38.63
CA SER A 327 54.78 -53.05 39.32
C SER A 327 55.94 -53.41 38.40
N LYS A 328 56.86 -52.47 38.29
CA LYS A 328 58.17 -52.54 37.67
C LYS A 328 59.15 -52.05 38.74
N ARG A 329 59.11 -52.68 39.91
CA ARG A 329 60.32 -52.80 40.72
C ARG A 329 60.93 -54.16 40.37
N SER A 330 61.82 -54.10 39.37
CA SER A 330 63.16 -54.67 39.50
C SER A 330 63.23 -56.08 40.08
N SER A 331 62.81 -57.08 39.31
CA SER A 331 63.46 -58.39 39.35
C SER A 331 64.72 -58.32 38.47
N ASP A 332 65.77 -57.67 38.99
CA ASP A 332 67.15 -57.75 38.50
C ASP A 332 68.07 -57.29 39.64
N ASN A 333 68.31 -58.22 40.58
CA ASN A 333 69.60 -58.55 41.17
C ASN A 333 69.45 -59.74 42.10
#